data_AF-A0A8J5GGR7-F1
#
_entry.id   AF-A0A8J5GGR7-F1
#
_cell.length_a   1.000
_cell.length_b   1.000
_cell.length_c   1.000
_cell.angle_alpha   90.00
_cell.angle_beta   90.00
_cell.angle_gamma   90.00
#
_symmetry.space_group_name_H-M   'P 1'
#
loop_
_entity.id
_entity.type
_entity.pdbx_description
1 polymer ?
#
loop_
_entity_poly.entity_id
_entity_poly.type
_entity_poly.pdbx_seq_one_letter_code
_entity_poly.pdbx_strand_id
1 'polypeptide(L)'
;MFHLCCGSKQLLDPDKVDVVHRLDKEKCLTLEEFRLIKIHMSIHIWRLALHVKVRQRVIATAITYFRRVYTSLSYRNLVRKSMSEYDPRLVAPTCLYLASKVEESTVQARLLVFYIKKMCNYSSLFPISSSDEKYRFEIKDILEMEMKVLEALDYYLVVFHPYRPLLQLLQDANITDLTQVAWGLVNDTYKMDLILIHPPHMIALACIYIACVLKDKDLTSWFEELRADMNIVKNIAMEILEFFEYCRPDPKNNILLPEDRINAALNKVAAKP
;
A
#
# COMPACT_ATOMS: atom_id res chain seq x y z
N MET A 1 5.48 26.03 14.79
CA MET A 1 4.01 25.97 14.54
C MET A 1 3.82 25.47 13.10
N PHE A 2 3.85 24.16 12.92
CA PHE A 2 3.94 23.51 11.60
C PHE A 2 2.63 23.64 10.81
N HIS A 3 2.74 23.93 9.51
CA HIS A 3 1.65 23.82 8.51
C HIS A 3 1.17 22.37 8.36
N LEU A 4 0.51 21.81 9.37
CA LEU A 4 0.04 20.42 9.41
C LEU A 4 -1.29 20.18 8.65
N CYS A 5 -1.91 21.23 8.09
CA CYS A 5 -3.31 21.17 7.63
C CYS A 5 -3.53 20.84 6.14
N CYS A 6 -2.48 20.69 5.32
CA CYS A 6 -2.66 20.60 3.86
C CYS A 6 -3.05 19.19 3.35
N GLY A 7 -2.89 18.13 4.16
CA GLY A 7 -3.12 16.74 3.73
C GLY A 7 -4.54 16.20 3.91
N SER A 8 -5.42 16.92 4.62
CA SER A 8 -6.68 16.36 5.13
C SER A 8 -7.76 16.14 4.07
N LYS A 9 -7.61 16.70 2.87
CA LYS A 9 -8.66 16.66 1.82
C LYS A 9 -8.85 15.29 1.17
N GLN A 10 -7.97 14.33 1.43
CA GLN A 10 -8.00 13.00 0.81
C GLN A 10 -8.19 11.85 1.78
N LEU A 11 -8.35 12.16 3.07
CA LEU A 11 -8.56 11.12 4.06
C LEU A 11 -9.98 10.59 3.94
N LEU A 12 -10.11 9.27 4.01
CA LEU A 12 -11.37 8.55 3.96
C LEU A 12 -11.84 8.26 5.37
N ASP A 13 -13.16 8.19 5.54
CA ASP A 13 -13.73 7.63 6.77
C ASP A 13 -13.35 6.14 6.84
N PRO A 14 -12.92 5.61 8.01
CA PRO A 14 -12.52 4.21 8.15
C PRO A 14 -13.56 3.21 7.62
N ASP A 15 -14.85 3.47 7.86
CA ASP A 15 -15.96 2.62 7.40
C ASP A 15 -16.07 2.52 5.87
N LYS A 16 -15.44 3.44 5.13
CA LYS A 16 -15.45 3.47 3.67
C LYS A 16 -14.27 2.71 3.06
N VAL A 17 -13.29 2.27 3.85
CA VAL A 17 -12.09 1.61 3.33
C VAL A 17 -12.33 0.14 3.00
N ASP A 18 -13.10 -0.54 3.85
CA ASP A 18 -13.33 -1.98 3.81
C ASP A 18 -14.66 -2.35 3.14
N VAL A 19 -14.86 -1.81 1.94
CA VAL A 19 -16.08 -2.05 1.15
C VAL A 19 -15.72 -2.66 -0.19
N VAL A 20 -16.10 -3.94 -0.37
CA VAL A 20 -15.95 -4.65 -1.65
C VAL A 20 -16.94 -4.10 -2.68
N HIS A 21 -16.46 -3.86 -3.90
CA HIS A 21 -17.29 -3.38 -5.02
C HIS A 21 -18.39 -4.39 -5.37
N ARG A 22 -19.57 -3.91 -5.82
CA ARG A 22 -20.73 -4.76 -6.13
C ARG A 22 -20.38 -5.87 -7.14
N LEU A 23 -19.68 -5.53 -8.22
CA LEU A 23 -19.27 -6.50 -9.24
C LEU A 23 -18.33 -7.58 -8.68
N ASP A 24 -17.45 -7.24 -7.74
CA ASP A 24 -16.57 -8.22 -7.10
C ASP A 24 -17.35 -9.12 -6.11
N LYS A 25 -18.37 -8.57 -5.43
CA LYS A 25 -19.30 -9.36 -4.60
C LYS A 25 -20.10 -10.35 -5.44
N GLU A 26 -20.54 -9.97 -6.64
CA GLU A 26 -21.23 -10.85 -7.58
C GLU A 26 -20.34 -12.03 -8.02
N LYS A 27 -19.01 -11.86 -7.98
CA LYS A 27 -18.02 -12.95 -8.17
C LYS A 27 -17.62 -13.68 -6.88
N CYS A 28 -18.38 -13.51 -5.80
CA CYS A 28 -18.13 -14.13 -4.50
C CYS A 28 -16.76 -13.76 -3.88
N LEU A 29 -16.25 -12.56 -4.16
CA LEU A 29 -15.06 -12.04 -3.48
C LEU A 29 -15.46 -11.54 -2.09
N THR A 30 -14.86 -12.14 -1.07
CA THR A 30 -15.08 -11.75 0.33
C THR A 30 -14.23 -10.53 0.71
N LEU A 31 -14.60 -9.82 1.77
CA LEU A 31 -13.81 -8.69 2.29
C LEU A 31 -12.38 -9.13 2.69
N GLU A 32 -12.27 -10.31 3.28
CA GLU A 32 -10.98 -10.88 3.68
C GLU A 32 -10.08 -11.17 2.46
N GLU A 33 -10.64 -11.75 1.40
CA GLU A 33 -9.90 -11.98 0.15
C GLU A 33 -9.49 -10.66 -0.52
N PHE A 34 -10.35 -9.65 -0.48
CA PHE A 34 -10.04 -8.31 -0.97
C PHE A 34 -8.86 -7.68 -0.22
N ARG A 35 -8.83 -7.78 1.12
CA ARG A 35 -7.70 -7.34 1.96
C ARG A 35 -6.42 -8.10 1.64
N LEU A 36 -6.50 -9.43 1.51
CA LEU A 36 -5.37 -10.27 1.13
C LEU A 36 -4.78 -9.90 -0.23
N ILE A 37 -5.61 -9.63 -1.24
CA ILE A 37 -5.15 -9.15 -2.56
C ILE A 37 -4.41 -7.81 -2.40
N LYS A 38 -4.93 -6.86 -1.62
CA LYS A 38 -4.25 -5.57 -1.39
C LYS A 38 -2.86 -5.75 -0.75
N ILE A 39 -2.76 -6.60 0.26
CA ILE A 39 -1.48 -6.90 0.93
C ILE A 39 -0.51 -7.55 -0.08
N HIS A 40 -0.97 -8.58 -0.79
CA HIS A 40 -0.17 -9.29 -1.79
C HIS A 40 0.34 -8.35 -2.89
N MET A 41 -0.52 -7.49 -3.44
CA MET A 41 -0.14 -6.55 -4.49
C MET A 41 0.81 -5.46 -3.97
N SER A 42 0.68 -5.03 -2.71
CA SER A 42 1.65 -4.11 -2.09
C SER A 42 3.05 -4.75 -2.02
N ILE A 43 3.14 -6.04 -1.67
CA ILE A 43 4.39 -6.81 -1.69
C ILE A 43 4.90 -6.97 -3.12
N HIS A 44 4.02 -7.22 -4.10
CA HIS A 44 4.38 -7.33 -5.51
C HIS A 44 5.00 -6.02 -6.04
N ILE A 45 4.39 -4.87 -5.75
CA ILE A 45 4.91 -3.54 -6.11
C ILE A 45 6.30 -3.35 -5.50
N TRP A 46 6.48 -3.66 -4.22
CA TRP A 46 7.78 -3.54 -3.55
C TRP A 46 8.85 -4.41 -4.20
N ARG A 47 8.55 -5.70 -4.47
CA ARG A 47 9.49 -6.62 -5.15
C ARG A 47 9.86 -6.13 -6.55
N LEU A 48 8.89 -5.68 -7.33
CA LEU A 48 9.12 -5.15 -8.67
C LEU A 48 9.98 -3.88 -8.63
N ALA A 49 9.70 -2.99 -7.66
CA ALA A 49 10.46 -1.77 -7.43
C ALA A 49 11.94 -2.02 -7.12
N LEU A 50 12.27 -3.10 -6.39
CA LEU A 50 13.66 -3.51 -6.15
C LEU A 50 14.38 -3.88 -7.45
N HIS A 51 13.70 -4.57 -8.37
CA HIS A 51 14.27 -4.92 -9.66
C HIS A 51 14.52 -3.71 -10.55
N VAL A 52 13.62 -2.73 -10.54
CA VAL A 52 13.79 -1.46 -11.29
C VAL A 52 14.57 -0.39 -10.52
N LYS A 53 15.06 -0.71 -9.31
CA LYS A 53 15.95 0.12 -8.48
C LYS A 53 15.42 1.54 -8.20
N VAL A 54 14.13 1.68 -7.91
CA VAL A 54 13.55 2.98 -7.53
C VAL A 54 13.69 3.27 -6.03
N ARG A 55 13.60 4.55 -5.66
CA ARG A 55 13.65 5.01 -4.27
C ARG A 55 12.39 4.62 -3.49
N GLN A 56 12.50 4.46 -2.18
CA GLN A 56 11.37 4.10 -1.29
C GLN A 56 10.14 5.01 -1.46
N ARG A 57 10.34 6.31 -1.69
CA ARG A 57 9.26 7.27 -1.92
C ARG A 57 8.39 6.91 -3.14
N VAL A 58 9.01 6.42 -4.21
CA VAL A 58 8.30 5.95 -5.42
C VAL A 58 7.42 4.75 -5.09
N ILE A 59 7.94 3.82 -4.28
CA ILE A 59 7.23 2.62 -3.84
C ILE A 59 6.00 3.00 -3.02
N ALA A 60 6.18 3.89 -2.04
CA ALA A 60 5.12 4.41 -1.20
C ALA A 60 4.01 5.10 -2.01
N THR A 61 4.39 5.95 -2.98
CA THR A 61 3.43 6.60 -3.90
C THR A 61 2.68 5.56 -4.72
N ALA A 62 3.37 4.56 -5.28
CA ALA A 62 2.76 3.49 -6.07
C ALA A 62 1.75 2.66 -5.28
N ILE A 63 2.10 2.26 -4.05
CA ILE A 63 1.18 1.51 -3.17
C ILE A 63 -0.02 2.38 -2.80
N THR A 64 0.19 3.68 -2.54
CA THR A 64 -0.90 4.61 -2.23
C THR A 64 -1.85 4.76 -3.41
N TYR A 65 -1.36 4.89 -4.64
CA TYR A 65 -2.19 4.89 -5.84
C TYR A 65 -2.98 3.60 -6.00
N PHE A 66 -2.32 2.45 -5.84
CA PHE A 66 -2.97 1.15 -5.93
C PHE A 66 -4.15 1.06 -4.94
N ARG A 67 -3.93 1.45 -3.68
CA ARG A 67 -5.01 1.47 -2.67
C ARG A 67 -6.12 2.45 -3.04
N ARG A 68 -5.77 3.65 -3.50
CA ARG A 68 -6.76 4.64 -3.95
C ARG A 68 -7.62 4.10 -5.10
N VAL A 69 -7.07 3.39 -6.09
CA VAL A 69 -7.86 2.86 -7.22
C VAL A 69 -9.02 1.96 -6.75
N TYR A 70 -8.79 1.12 -5.73
CA TYR A 70 -9.79 0.16 -5.25
C TYR A 70 -10.62 0.66 -4.05
N THR A 71 -10.14 1.68 -3.35
CA THR A 71 -10.77 2.18 -2.12
C THR A 71 -11.39 3.57 -2.28
N SER A 72 -10.92 4.37 -3.25
CA SER A 72 -11.32 5.76 -3.42
C SER A 72 -12.80 5.89 -3.77
N LEU A 73 -13.52 6.53 -2.87
CA LEU A 73 -14.65 7.39 -3.21
C LEU A 73 -14.08 8.78 -3.46
N SER A 74 -13.83 9.16 -4.71
CA SER A 74 -13.55 10.57 -4.98
C SER A 74 -14.82 11.36 -4.68
N TYR A 75 -14.67 12.47 -3.96
CA TYR A 75 -15.75 13.41 -3.61
C TYR A 75 -16.44 14.01 -4.86
N ARG A 76 -15.90 13.77 -6.07
CA ARG A 76 -16.44 14.20 -7.36
C ARG A 76 -16.81 13.06 -8.31
N ASN A 77 -16.30 11.84 -8.10
CA ASN A 77 -16.60 10.67 -8.92
C ASN A 77 -16.82 9.45 -8.01
N LEU A 78 -18.09 9.07 -7.87
CA LEU A 78 -18.64 8.06 -6.96
C LEU A 78 -18.34 6.61 -7.39
N VAL A 79 -17.17 6.28 -7.95
CA VAL A 79 -16.96 4.93 -8.50
C VAL A 79 -15.61 4.35 -8.09
N ARG A 80 -15.64 3.58 -6.99
CA ARG A 80 -14.59 2.60 -6.67
C ARG A 80 -14.44 1.67 -7.88
N LYS A 81 -13.22 1.38 -8.32
CA LYS A 81 -13.02 0.46 -9.44
C LYS A 81 -13.06 -0.98 -8.94
N SER A 82 -13.76 -1.81 -9.68
CA SER A 82 -13.84 -3.25 -9.44
C SER A 82 -12.49 -3.90 -9.72
N MET A 83 -12.02 -4.81 -8.85
CA MET A 83 -10.84 -5.64 -9.15
C MET A 83 -11.06 -6.47 -10.41
N SER A 84 -12.31 -6.82 -10.70
CA SER A 84 -12.69 -7.56 -11.90
C SER A 84 -12.56 -6.76 -13.20
N GLU A 85 -12.74 -5.44 -13.15
CA GLU A 85 -12.59 -4.56 -14.31
C GLU A 85 -11.15 -4.05 -14.45
N TYR A 86 -10.53 -3.76 -13.32
CA TYR A 86 -9.17 -3.24 -13.21
C TYR A 86 -8.33 -4.33 -12.56
N ASP A 87 -7.78 -5.26 -13.38
CA ASP A 87 -7.01 -6.41 -12.88
C ASP A 87 -5.85 -5.92 -11.99
N PRO A 88 -5.81 -6.30 -10.69
CA PRO A 88 -4.76 -5.89 -9.76
C PRO A 88 -3.35 -6.18 -10.24
N ARG A 89 -3.16 -7.22 -11.06
CA ARG A 89 -1.86 -7.62 -11.61
C ARG A 89 -1.35 -6.66 -12.68
N LEU A 90 -2.23 -5.92 -13.35
CA LEU A 90 -1.87 -4.86 -14.29
C LEU A 90 -1.86 -3.50 -13.60
N VAL A 91 -2.79 -3.25 -12.68
CA VAL A 91 -2.83 -1.98 -11.93
C VAL A 91 -1.58 -1.79 -11.08
N ALA A 92 -1.15 -2.80 -10.33
CA ALA A 92 0.03 -2.72 -9.46
C ALA A 92 1.31 -2.22 -10.19
N PRO A 93 1.78 -2.85 -11.28
CA PRO A 93 2.94 -2.36 -12.02
C PRO A 93 2.68 -1.02 -12.71
N THR A 94 1.44 -0.74 -13.13
CA THR A 94 1.07 0.55 -13.72
C THR A 94 1.14 1.68 -12.71
N CYS A 95 0.71 1.46 -11.47
CA CYS A 95 0.87 2.42 -10.38
C CYS A 95 2.35 2.71 -10.10
N LEU A 96 3.23 1.70 -10.18
CA LEU A 96 4.67 1.89 -10.07
C LEU A 96 5.25 2.71 -11.23
N TYR A 97 4.81 2.43 -12.45
CA TYR A 97 5.17 3.21 -13.63
C TYR A 97 4.77 4.68 -13.48
N LEU A 98 3.50 4.94 -13.15
CA LEU A 98 2.97 6.30 -12.97
C LEU A 98 3.66 7.03 -11.81
N ALA A 99 3.81 6.38 -10.66
CA ALA A 99 4.49 6.95 -9.50
C ALA A 99 5.95 7.31 -9.81
N SER A 100 6.65 6.52 -10.62
CA SER A 100 8.01 6.85 -11.03
C SER A 100 8.08 8.17 -11.77
N LYS A 101 7.13 8.45 -12.68
CA LYS A 101 7.08 9.71 -13.40
C LYS A 101 6.78 10.90 -12.48
N VAL A 102 5.82 10.74 -11.56
CA VAL A 102 5.41 11.79 -10.63
C VAL A 102 6.52 12.14 -9.63
N GLU A 103 7.28 11.15 -9.19
CA GLU A 103 8.40 11.30 -8.25
C GLU A 103 9.75 11.54 -8.96
N GLU A 104 9.71 11.92 -10.24
CA GLU A 104 10.87 12.28 -11.06
C GLU A 104 11.95 11.19 -11.12
N SER A 105 11.51 9.93 -11.19
CA SER A 105 12.35 8.75 -11.36
C SER A 105 12.16 8.15 -12.76
N THR A 106 13.24 7.67 -13.37
CA THR A 106 13.20 7.10 -14.72
C THR A 106 12.95 5.58 -14.67
N VAL A 107 11.72 5.16 -14.98
CA VAL A 107 11.40 3.74 -15.19
C VAL A 107 10.82 3.56 -16.59
N GLN A 108 11.46 2.69 -17.39
CA GLN A 108 10.96 2.35 -18.72
C GLN A 108 9.90 1.24 -18.62
N ALA A 109 8.76 1.42 -19.29
CA ALA A 109 7.69 0.41 -19.32
C ALA A 109 8.18 -0.96 -19.81
N ARG A 110 9.13 -1.00 -20.76
CA ARG A 110 9.77 -2.23 -21.23
C ARG A 110 10.43 -3.04 -20.11
N LEU A 111 11.05 -2.36 -19.14
CA LEU A 111 11.71 -3.00 -18.01
C LEU A 111 10.70 -3.59 -17.04
N LEU A 112 9.58 -2.89 -16.81
CA LEU A 112 8.47 -3.40 -16.01
C LEU A 112 7.87 -4.66 -16.64
N VAL A 113 7.53 -4.62 -17.94
CA VAL A 113 7.02 -5.80 -18.66
C VAL A 113 7.99 -6.99 -18.55
N PHE A 114 9.29 -6.74 -18.69
CA PHE A 114 10.31 -7.78 -18.55
C PHE A 114 10.29 -8.41 -17.15
N TYR A 115 10.31 -7.61 -16.09
CA TYR A 115 10.34 -8.14 -14.73
C TYR A 115 9.02 -8.75 -14.28
N ILE A 116 7.88 -8.25 -14.73
CA ILE A 116 6.57 -8.88 -14.50
C ILE A 116 6.60 -10.32 -15.05
N LYS A 117 6.99 -10.49 -16.32
CA LYS A 117 7.12 -11.81 -16.95
C LYS A 117 8.12 -12.69 -16.21
N LYS A 118 9.26 -12.13 -15.84
CA LYS A 118 10.29 -12.86 -15.08
C LYS A 118 9.75 -13.33 -13.73
N MET A 119 9.11 -12.47 -12.96
CA MET A 119 8.58 -12.80 -11.63
C MET A 119 7.45 -13.84 -11.70
N CYS A 120 6.59 -13.77 -12.72
CA CYS A 120 5.55 -14.77 -12.97
C CYS A 120 6.14 -16.16 -13.24
N ASN A 121 7.31 -16.27 -13.88
CA ASN A 121 7.94 -17.56 -14.19
C ASN A 121 8.64 -18.23 -12.98
N TYR A 122 8.93 -17.47 -11.92
CA TYR A 122 9.64 -17.98 -10.73
C TYR A 122 8.78 -18.05 -9.46
N SER A 123 7.52 -17.60 -9.52
CA SER A 123 6.66 -17.55 -8.34
C SER A 123 5.69 -18.73 -8.31
N SER A 124 5.70 -19.51 -7.23
CA SER A 124 4.64 -20.48 -6.91
C SER A 124 3.26 -19.84 -6.74
N LEU A 125 3.19 -18.54 -6.40
CA LEU A 125 1.96 -17.74 -6.36
C LEU A 125 1.40 -17.39 -7.75
N PHE A 126 2.15 -17.69 -8.81
CA PHE A 126 1.66 -17.62 -10.18
C PHE A 126 1.90 -19.00 -10.80
N PRO A 127 1.09 -20.02 -10.46
CA PRO A 127 1.11 -21.27 -11.21
C PRO A 127 0.45 -21.01 -12.55
N ILE A 128 1.15 -20.25 -13.40
CA ILE A 128 0.84 -20.18 -14.81
C ILE A 128 1.34 -21.51 -15.34
N SER A 129 0.43 -22.48 -15.49
CA SER A 129 0.64 -23.49 -16.53
C SER A 129 1.05 -22.71 -17.78
N SER A 130 2.19 -23.08 -18.36
CA SER A 130 2.92 -22.41 -19.45
C SER A 130 2.10 -22.09 -20.72
N SER A 131 0.79 -22.35 -20.69
CA SER A 131 -0.24 -22.13 -21.69
C SER A 131 -1.16 -20.91 -21.46
N ASP A 132 -1.13 -20.23 -20.30
CA ASP A 132 -2.10 -19.15 -20.01
C ASP A 132 -1.64 -17.80 -20.60
N GLU A 133 -1.96 -17.55 -21.89
CA GLU A 133 -1.67 -16.29 -22.62
C GLU A 133 -2.19 -15.03 -21.92
N LYS A 134 -3.14 -15.19 -20.97
CA LYS A 134 -3.87 -14.15 -20.27
C LYS A 134 -3.02 -13.18 -19.45
N TYR A 135 -1.78 -13.54 -19.10
CA TYR A 135 -0.91 -12.72 -18.24
C TYR A 135 0.32 -12.16 -18.96
N ARG A 136 0.32 -12.22 -20.29
CA ARG A 136 1.43 -11.74 -21.11
C ARG A 136 1.27 -10.26 -21.40
N PHE A 137 1.29 -9.42 -20.36
CA PHE A 137 1.17 -7.97 -20.51
C PHE A 137 2.26 -7.41 -21.45
N GLU A 138 1.85 -6.47 -22.28
CA GLU A 138 2.66 -5.70 -23.20
C GLU A 138 2.75 -4.25 -22.75
N ILE A 139 3.64 -3.49 -23.40
CA ILE A 139 3.80 -2.06 -23.09
C ILE A 139 2.48 -1.31 -23.32
N LYS A 140 1.73 -1.67 -24.37
CA LYS A 140 0.42 -1.05 -24.67
C LYS A 140 -0.57 -1.19 -23.52
N ASP A 141 -0.57 -2.32 -22.82
CA ASP A 141 -1.50 -2.59 -21.72
C ASP A 141 -1.18 -1.70 -20.51
N ILE A 142 0.11 -1.48 -20.22
CA ILE A 142 0.55 -0.55 -19.16
C ILE A 142 0.15 0.88 -19.51
N LEU A 143 0.33 1.31 -20.77
CA LEU A 143 -0.01 2.67 -21.20
C LEU A 143 -1.53 2.90 -21.21
N GLU A 144 -2.32 1.92 -21.62
CA GLU A 144 -3.78 2.01 -21.55
C GLU A 144 -4.26 2.04 -20.09
N MET A 145 -3.73 1.16 -19.25
CA MET A 145 -4.08 1.13 -17.83
C MET A 145 -3.64 2.41 -17.11
N GLU A 146 -2.54 3.03 -17.53
CA GLU A 146 -2.08 4.31 -16.95
C GLU A 146 -3.14 5.39 -17.07
N MET A 147 -3.76 5.53 -18.24
CA MET A 147 -4.85 6.49 -18.46
C MET A 147 -6.03 6.18 -17.54
N LYS A 148 -6.41 4.90 -17.42
CA LYS A 148 -7.49 4.46 -16.52
C LYS A 148 -7.18 4.71 -15.05
N VAL A 149 -5.93 4.55 -14.63
CA VAL A 149 -5.48 4.83 -13.24
C VAL A 149 -5.49 6.34 -12.98
N LEU A 150 -5.06 7.16 -13.93
CA LEU A 150 -5.11 8.63 -13.80
C LEU A 150 -6.55 9.11 -13.58
N GLU A 151 -7.49 8.61 -14.38
CA GLU A 151 -8.92 8.89 -14.22
C GLU A 151 -9.47 8.40 -12.88
N ALA A 152 -9.11 7.18 -12.46
CA ALA A 152 -9.53 6.63 -11.17
C ALA A 152 -8.98 7.42 -9.97
N LEU A 153 -7.83 8.07 -10.12
CA LEU A 153 -7.24 8.95 -9.11
C LEU A 153 -7.77 10.40 -9.18
N ASP A 154 -8.68 10.70 -10.10
CA ASP A 154 -9.16 12.08 -10.38
C ASP A 154 -7.98 13.04 -10.62
N TYR A 155 -6.91 12.53 -11.25
CA TYR A 155 -5.65 13.22 -11.48
C TYR A 155 -4.96 13.79 -10.22
N TYR A 156 -5.38 13.36 -9.02
CA TYR A 156 -4.72 13.75 -7.78
C TYR A 156 -3.51 12.85 -7.51
N LEU A 157 -2.36 13.30 -8.00
CA LEU A 157 -1.10 12.56 -7.96
C LEU A 157 -0.19 12.95 -6.79
N VAL A 158 -0.46 14.06 -6.10
CA VAL A 158 0.36 14.43 -4.95
C VAL A 158 0.08 13.45 -3.80
N VAL A 159 1.13 12.90 -3.20
CA VAL A 159 1.02 12.06 -1.99
C VAL A 159 1.97 12.60 -0.92
N PHE A 160 1.44 12.82 0.27
CA PHE A 160 2.22 13.19 1.45
C PHE A 160 2.52 11.92 2.24
N HIS A 161 3.79 11.67 2.52
CA HIS A 161 4.24 10.43 3.16
C HIS A 161 4.74 10.66 4.58
N PRO A 162 4.58 9.68 5.49
CA PRO A 162 5.07 9.73 6.88
C PRO A 162 6.60 9.87 7.02
N TYR A 163 7.40 9.60 5.99
CA TYR A 163 8.87 9.66 6.06
C TYR A 163 9.41 11.03 6.44
N ARG A 164 8.89 12.11 5.85
CA ARG A 164 9.33 13.47 6.15
C ARG A 164 8.98 13.89 7.59
N PRO A 165 7.71 13.80 8.04
CA PRO A 165 7.38 14.13 9.42
C PRO A 165 8.08 13.21 10.42
N LEU A 166 8.30 11.92 10.09
CA LEU A 166 9.07 11.00 10.94
C LEU A 166 10.45 11.56 11.28
N LEU A 167 11.23 11.94 10.25
CA LEU A 167 12.58 12.47 10.46
C LEU A 167 12.56 13.79 11.24
N GLN A 168 11.58 14.66 10.97
CA GLN A 168 11.43 15.93 11.69
C GLN A 168 11.08 15.72 13.17
N LEU A 169 10.19 14.78 13.47
CA LEU A 169 9.77 14.45 14.83
C LEU A 169 10.90 13.77 15.63
N LEU A 170 11.65 12.85 15.01
CA LEU A 170 12.81 12.23 15.65
C LEU A 170 13.91 13.25 15.94
N GLN A 171 14.13 14.19 15.02
CA GLN A 171 15.09 15.28 15.23
C GLN A 171 14.64 16.23 16.36
N ASP A 172 13.36 16.56 16.42
CA ASP A 172 12.75 17.39 17.47
C ASP A 172 12.86 16.71 18.86
N ALA A 173 12.65 15.40 18.92
CA ALA A 173 12.84 14.59 20.12
C ALA A 173 14.32 14.42 20.52
N ASN A 174 15.26 14.82 19.65
CA ASN A 174 16.70 14.57 19.78
C ASN A 174 17.05 13.06 19.84
N ILE A 175 16.40 12.24 19.00
CA ILE A 175 16.53 10.78 18.98
C ILE A 175 17.01 10.31 17.62
N THR A 176 18.17 9.66 17.61
CA THR A 176 18.77 9.12 16.38
C THR A 176 18.73 7.59 16.32
N ASP A 177 18.75 6.91 17.47
CA ASP A 177 18.82 5.45 17.58
C ASP A 177 17.50 4.74 17.25
N LEU A 178 16.35 5.42 17.34
CA LEU A 178 15.06 4.87 16.91
C LEU A 178 14.79 4.98 15.40
N THR A 179 15.60 5.75 14.66
CA THR A 179 15.34 6.09 13.25
C THR A 179 15.11 4.86 12.38
N GLN A 180 15.98 3.86 12.47
CA GLN A 180 15.91 2.67 11.62
C GLN A 180 14.66 1.84 11.93
N VAL A 181 14.32 1.68 13.21
CA VAL A 181 13.15 0.92 13.67
C VAL A 181 11.87 1.61 13.22
N ALA A 182 11.74 2.91 13.52
CA ALA A 182 10.56 3.68 13.15
C ALA A 182 10.40 3.79 11.62
N TRP A 183 11.48 3.90 10.86
CA TRP A 183 11.44 3.86 9.40
C TRP A 183 10.96 2.50 8.87
N GLY A 184 11.41 1.40 9.47
CA GLY A 184 10.93 0.05 9.17
C GLY A 184 9.43 -0.08 9.39
N LEU A 185 8.95 0.37 10.56
CA LEU A 185 7.53 0.39 10.90
C LEU A 185 6.73 1.22 9.88
N VAL A 186 7.22 2.39 9.48
CA VAL A 186 6.58 3.21 8.45
C VAL A 186 6.47 2.44 7.12
N ASN A 187 7.50 1.71 6.70
CA ASN A 187 7.42 0.89 5.48
C ASN A 187 6.32 -0.17 5.57
N ASP A 188 6.16 -0.78 6.74
CA ASP A 188 5.15 -1.80 6.98
C ASP A 188 3.73 -1.24 6.95
N THR A 189 3.52 0.02 7.35
CA THR A 189 2.19 0.66 7.27
C THR A 189 1.60 0.70 5.86
N TYR A 190 2.42 0.64 4.80
CA TYR A 190 1.93 0.58 3.42
C TYR A 190 1.31 -0.77 3.05
N LYS A 191 1.46 -1.81 3.89
CA LYS A 191 0.70 -3.07 3.77
C LYS A 191 -0.73 -2.93 4.30
N MET A 192 -1.03 -1.82 4.97
CA MET A 192 -2.32 -1.47 5.56
C MET A 192 -2.92 -0.25 4.87
N ASP A 193 -4.17 0.12 5.21
CA ASP A 193 -4.86 1.28 4.64
C ASP A 193 -4.65 2.58 5.41
N LEU A 194 -3.74 2.59 6.40
CA LEU A 194 -3.46 3.74 7.28
C LEU A 194 -3.23 5.05 6.51
N ILE A 195 -2.51 4.99 5.38
CA ILE A 195 -2.22 6.16 4.53
C ILE A 195 -3.47 6.80 3.90
N LEU A 196 -4.59 6.07 3.86
CA LEU A 196 -5.87 6.56 3.36
C LEU A 196 -6.74 7.18 4.45
N ILE A 197 -6.54 6.84 5.72
CA ILE A 197 -7.44 7.22 6.83
C ILE A 197 -6.80 8.17 7.84
N HIS A 198 -5.47 8.14 7.95
CA HIS A 198 -4.74 8.96 8.91
C HIS A 198 -3.78 9.94 8.24
N PRO A 199 -3.63 11.16 8.80
CA PRO A 199 -2.60 12.08 8.35
C PRO A 199 -1.19 11.47 8.49
N PRO A 200 -0.26 11.75 7.56
CA PRO A 200 1.09 11.17 7.57
C PRO A 200 1.87 11.40 8.87
N HIS A 201 1.68 12.54 9.53
CA HIS A 201 2.35 12.83 10.80
C HIS A 201 1.82 11.98 11.97
N MET A 202 0.53 11.62 11.96
CA MET A 202 -0.05 10.74 12.98
C MET A 202 0.45 9.31 12.83
N ILE A 203 0.60 8.83 11.60
CA ILE A 203 1.22 7.53 11.31
C ILE A 203 2.67 7.53 11.79
N ALA A 204 3.43 8.59 11.51
CA ALA A 204 4.81 8.73 11.97
C ALA A 204 4.91 8.72 13.51
N LEU A 205 4.03 9.45 14.21
CA LEU A 205 3.99 9.43 15.68
C LEU A 205 3.68 8.04 16.24
N ALA A 206 2.74 7.31 15.63
CA ALA A 206 2.43 5.93 16.03
C ALA A 206 3.64 5.00 15.84
N CYS A 207 4.37 5.13 14.73
CA CYS A 207 5.59 4.36 14.51
C CYS A 207 6.71 4.71 15.51
N ILE A 208 6.87 6.00 15.87
CA ILE A 208 7.80 6.42 16.93
C ILE A 208 7.36 5.81 18.27
N TYR A 209 6.08 5.90 18.62
CA TYR A 209 5.53 5.35 19.85
C TYR A 209 5.82 3.85 19.99
N ILE A 210 5.54 3.05 18.95
CA ILE A 210 5.88 1.62 18.94
C ILE A 210 7.39 1.42 19.09
N ALA A 211 8.21 2.17 18.34
CA ALA A 211 9.67 2.04 18.41
C ALA A 211 10.22 2.34 19.82
N CYS A 212 9.62 3.31 20.53
CA CYS A 212 9.98 3.63 21.91
C CYS A 212 9.71 2.47 22.85
N VAL A 213 8.51 1.89 22.77
CA VAL A 213 8.12 0.73 23.57
C VAL A 213 9.03 -0.47 23.28
N LEU A 214 9.35 -0.74 22.01
CA LEU A 214 10.23 -1.85 21.62
C LEU A 214 11.69 -1.68 22.08
N LYS A 215 12.13 -0.45 22.34
CA LYS A 215 13.51 -0.12 22.72
C LYS A 215 13.64 0.37 24.16
N ASP A 216 12.57 0.27 24.93
CA ASP A 216 12.50 0.71 26.32
C ASP A 216 12.98 2.17 26.50
N LYS A 217 12.49 3.06 25.62
CA LYS A 217 12.77 4.50 25.63
C LYS A 217 11.59 5.25 26.22
N ASP A 218 11.84 6.02 27.27
CA ASP A 218 10.85 6.92 27.84
C ASP A 218 10.88 8.28 27.14
N LEU A 219 9.80 8.58 26.39
CA LEU A 219 9.56 9.86 25.73
C LEU A 219 8.27 10.52 26.20
N THR A 220 7.79 10.18 27.39
CA THR A 220 6.48 10.63 27.89
C THR A 220 6.38 12.15 27.88
N SER A 221 7.41 12.85 28.39
CA SER A 221 7.47 14.31 28.40
C SER A 221 7.41 14.93 27.00
N TRP A 222 8.17 14.37 26.05
CA TRP A 222 8.16 14.86 24.67
C TRP A 222 6.79 14.68 24.01
N PHE A 223 6.12 13.54 24.23
CA PHE A 223 4.76 13.32 23.72
C PHE A 223 3.73 14.30 24.31
N GLU A 224 3.87 14.69 25.58
CA GLU A 224 3.00 15.68 26.23
C GLU A 224 3.16 17.09 25.62
N GLU A 225 4.37 17.45 25.20
CA GLU A 225 4.67 18.77 24.59
C GLU A 225 4.07 18.94 23.18
N LEU A 226 3.91 17.85 22.42
CA LEU A 226 3.47 17.88 21.02
C LEU A 226 2.01 18.32 20.82
N ARG A 227 1.21 18.38 21.89
CA ARG A 227 -0.25 18.64 21.84
C ARG A 227 -0.98 17.74 20.83
N ALA A 228 -0.45 16.55 20.58
CA ALA A 228 -1.06 15.54 19.73
C ALA A 228 -2.07 14.73 20.55
N ASP A 229 -3.15 14.27 19.91
CA ASP A 229 -4.09 13.37 20.56
C ASP A 229 -3.48 11.97 20.70
N MET A 230 -3.01 11.66 21.90
CA MET A 230 -2.39 10.37 22.21
C MET A 230 -3.36 9.19 22.11
N ASN A 231 -4.68 9.42 22.19
CA ASN A 231 -5.64 8.34 21.96
C ASN A 231 -5.61 7.92 20.49
N ILE A 232 -5.55 8.87 19.56
CA ILE A 232 -5.42 8.58 18.13
C ILE A 232 -4.08 7.88 17.85
N VAL A 233 -2.98 8.38 18.41
CA VAL A 233 -1.65 7.75 18.25
C VAL A 233 -1.65 6.30 18.72
N LYS A 234 -2.23 6.03 19.90
CA LYS A 234 -2.35 4.68 20.46
C LYS A 234 -3.25 3.79 19.62
N ASN A 235 -4.37 4.29 19.11
CA ASN A 235 -5.26 3.52 18.24
C ASN A 235 -4.56 3.10 16.94
N ILE A 236 -3.85 4.02 16.28
CA ILE A 236 -3.05 3.69 15.09
C ILE A 236 -1.96 2.68 15.44
N ALA A 237 -1.29 2.84 16.59
CA ALA A 237 -0.26 1.91 17.03
C ALA A 237 -0.81 0.49 17.28
N MET A 238 -1.99 0.40 17.92
CA MET A 238 -2.69 -0.87 18.12
C MET A 238 -3.03 -1.54 16.79
N GLU A 239 -3.57 -0.79 15.82
CA GLU A 239 -3.89 -1.33 14.49
C GLU A 239 -2.62 -1.92 13.81
N ILE A 240 -1.48 -1.23 13.89
CA ILE A 240 -0.20 -1.70 13.35
C ILE A 240 0.23 -3.01 14.04
N LEU A 241 0.10 -3.09 15.36
CA LEU A 241 0.47 -4.27 16.14
C LEU A 241 -0.46 -5.46 15.84
N GLU A 242 -1.77 -5.24 15.77
CA GLU A 242 -2.76 -6.25 15.37
C GLU A 242 -2.45 -6.82 13.97
N PHE A 243 -2.04 -5.96 13.04
CA PHE A 243 -1.60 -6.40 11.71
C PHE A 243 -0.35 -7.29 11.78
N PHE A 244 0.63 -6.98 12.64
CA PHE A 244 1.79 -7.84 12.83
C PHE A 244 1.45 -9.17 13.48
N GLU A 245 0.47 -9.22 14.37
CA GLU A 245 -0.05 -10.48 14.92
C GLU A 245 -0.77 -11.30 13.85
N TYR A 246 -1.59 -10.65 13.02
CA TYR A 246 -2.26 -11.30 11.90
C TYR A 246 -1.29 -11.87 10.86
N CYS A 247 -0.21 -11.15 10.55
CA CYS A 247 0.84 -11.60 9.62
C CYS A 247 1.89 -12.51 10.26
N ARG A 248 1.80 -12.82 11.56
CA ARG A 248 2.76 -13.69 12.23
C ARG A 248 2.65 -15.09 11.61
N PRO A 249 3.75 -15.65 11.06
CA PRO A 249 3.69 -16.99 10.46
C PRO A 249 3.29 -18.02 11.53
N ASP A 250 2.33 -18.88 11.19
CA ASP A 250 1.99 -20.03 12.03
C ASP A 250 3.23 -20.93 12.12
N PRO A 251 3.73 -21.25 13.33
CA PRO A 251 4.88 -22.13 13.52
C PRO A 251 4.74 -23.49 12.81
N LYS A 252 3.53 -23.91 12.43
CA LYS A 252 3.27 -25.16 11.71
C LYS A 252 3.32 -25.04 10.18
N ASN A 253 3.06 -23.85 9.61
CA ASN A 253 2.85 -23.70 8.16
C ASN A 253 3.82 -22.76 7.46
N ASN A 254 4.73 -22.07 8.15
CA ASN A 254 5.87 -21.31 7.59
C ASN A 254 5.56 -20.31 6.44
N ILE A 255 4.29 -19.99 6.19
CA ILE A 255 3.82 -19.13 5.11
C ILE A 255 3.28 -17.84 5.74
N LEU A 256 3.81 -16.71 5.28
CA LEU A 256 3.47 -15.34 5.73
C LEU A 256 2.01 -14.95 5.42
N LEU A 257 1.44 -15.52 4.34
CA LEU A 257 0.05 -15.34 3.88
C LEU A 257 -0.39 -16.58 3.08
N PRO A 258 -1.56 -17.21 3.32
CA PRO A 258 -1.94 -18.45 2.66
C PRO A 258 -2.00 -18.29 1.12
N GLU A 259 -0.97 -18.75 0.41
CA GLU A 259 -0.79 -18.55 -1.03
C GLU A 259 -1.99 -19.08 -1.83
N ASP A 260 -2.51 -20.25 -1.42
CA ASP A 260 -3.69 -20.88 -2.04
C ASP A 260 -4.94 -20.00 -1.96
N ARG A 261 -5.12 -19.27 -0.85
CA ARG A 261 -6.27 -18.36 -0.68
C ARG A 261 -6.14 -17.14 -1.58
N ILE A 262 -4.94 -16.62 -1.74
CA ILE A 262 -4.67 -15.48 -2.64
C ILE A 262 -4.91 -15.90 -4.10
N ASN A 263 -4.42 -17.08 -4.50
CA ASN A 263 -4.60 -17.60 -5.85
C ASN A 263 -6.08 -17.87 -6.15
N ALA A 264 -6.81 -18.47 -5.22
CA ALA A 264 -8.25 -18.67 -5.33
C ALA A 264 -8.98 -17.32 -5.51
N ALA A 265 -8.63 -16.31 -4.70
CA ALA A 265 -9.23 -14.98 -4.79
C ALA A 265 -8.94 -14.29 -6.13
N LEU A 266 -7.69 -14.32 -6.61
CA LEU A 266 -7.31 -13.76 -7.91
C LEU A 266 -8.01 -14.49 -9.08
N ASN A 267 -8.24 -15.79 -8.97
CA ASN A 267 -8.99 -16.56 -9.97
C ASN A 267 -10.47 -16.16 -10.01
N LYS A 268 -11.10 -15.87 -8.86
CA LYS A 268 -12.47 -15.32 -8.82
C LYS A 268 -12.56 -14.00 -9.57
N VAL A 269 -11.61 -13.09 -9.32
CA VAL A 269 -11.52 -11.79 -10.00
C VAL A 269 -11.35 -11.97 -11.52
N ALA A 270 -10.51 -12.92 -11.93
CA ALA A 270 -10.17 -13.18 -13.31
C ALA A 270 -11.24 -13.97 -14.09
N ALA A 271 -12.18 -14.65 -13.43
CA ALA A 271 -13.25 -15.41 -14.09
C ALA A 271 -14.11 -14.48 -14.95
N LYS A 272 -14.38 -14.88 -16.21
CA LYS A 272 -15.38 -14.17 -17.03
C LYS A 272 -16.77 -14.45 -16.44
N PRO A 273 -17.70 -13.47 -16.49
CA PRO A 273 -19.11 -13.72 -16.15
C PRO A 273 -19.71 -14.81 -17.05
#